data_AF-A0A9X6NL84-F1
#
_entry.id   AF-A0A9X6NL84-F1
#
_cell.length_a   1.000
_cell.length_b   1.000
_cell.length_c   1.000
_cell.angle_alpha   90.00
_cell.angle_beta   90.00
_cell.angle_gamma   90.00
#
_symmetry.space_group_name_H-M   'P 1'
#
loop_
_entity.id
_entity.type
_entity.pdbx_description
1 polymer ?
#
loop_
_entity_poly.entity_id
_entity_poly.type
_entity_poly.pdbx_seq_one_letter_code
_entity_poly.pdbx_strand_id
1 'polypeptide(L)'
;MTIKFDDSWIEAHYHIAEKKNGLTILKSRHPDRWKEIKFVLSNFRLLYSEVASSGGGKSKVTQRLEKLFKKKGWRGVEVEHSSVIRIGKNFNKKNKVVYKRIKGTSETHELDLFKKQVGIEIEWNNKHQFFSRDLELFSYLYEVEAIEVGVIITRHHDLEHLFKRLGVSTVNDKSKGKPIADKYGETTTQTDKLEKLLKTNRFTCPLVVIGITEDIFTYW
;
A
#
# COMPACT_ATOMS: atom_id res chain seq x y z
N MET A 1 18.40 -22.29 11.55
CA MET A 1 16.96 -22.45 11.83
C MET A 1 16.20 -21.41 11.03
N THR A 2 15.42 -21.83 10.02
CA THR A 2 14.52 -20.91 9.32
C THR A 2 13.28 -20.74 10.19
N ILE A 3 13.16 -19.61 10.88
CA ILE A 3 11.95 -19.31 11.64
C ILE A 3 10.79 -19.32 10.64
N LYS A 4 9.88 -20.30 10.79
CA LYS A 4 8.62 -20.32 10.04
C LYS A 4 7.70 -19.33 10.73
N PHE A 5 7.65 -18.12 10.22
CA PHE A 5 6.64 -17.18 10.64
C PHE A 5 5.31 -17.56 9.96
N ASP A 6 4.35 -18.00 10.76
CA ASP A 6 3.03 -18.39 10.32
C ASP A 6 2.06 -17.19 10.36
N ASP A 7 0.78 -17.45 10.06
CA ASP A 7 -0.24 -16.40 10.08
C ASP A 7 -0.41 -15.81 11.49
N SER A 8 -0.26 -16.64 12.54
CA SER A 8 -0.44 -16.20 13.93
C SER A 8 0.61 -15.18 14.36
N TRP A 9 1.86 -15.36 13.93
CA TRP A 9 2.91 -14.37 14.22
C TRP A 9 2.59 -13.03 13.55
N ILE A 10 2.09 -13.04 12.31
CA ILE A 10 1.73 -11.82 11.58
C ILE A 10 0.56 -11.13 12.27
N GLU A 11 -0.50 -11.87 12.60
CA GLU A 11 -1.70 -11.34 13.27
C GLU A 11 -1.40 -10.82 14.69
N ALA A 12 -0.35 -11.34 15.35
CA ALA A 12 0.09 -10.87 16.67
C ALA A 12 0.98 -9.62 16.65
N HIS A 13 1.59 -9.26 15.51
CA HIS A 13 2.56 -8.16 15.42
C HIS A 13 2.20 -7.10 14.37
N TYR A 14 1.12 -7.31 13.62
CA TYR A 14 0.60 -6.38 12.64
C TYR A 14 -0.91 -6.29 12.78
N HIS A 15 -1.45 -5.11 12.57
CA HIS A 15 -2.90 -4.97 12.36
C HIS A 15 -3.25 -5.53 10.98
N ILE A 16 -4.15 -6.51 10.92
CA ILE A 16 -4.63 -7.10 9.67
C ILE A 16 -6.13 -6.85 9.57
N ALA A 17 -6.54 -6.18 8.49
CA ALA A 17 -7.94 -6.03 8.14
C ALA A 17 -8.16 -6.36 6.67
N GLU A 18 -9.36 -6.80 6.30
CA GLU A 18 -9.71 -7.06 4.91
C GLU A 18 -11.01 -6.39 4.48
N LYS A 19 -11.13 -6.18 3.16
CA LYS A 19 -12.37 -5.77 2.50
C LYS A 19 -12.63 -6.65 1.29
N LYS A 20 -13.90 -6.95 1.06
CA LYS A 20 -14.39 -7.79 -0.06
C LYS A 20 -13.61 -9.12 -0.18
N ASN A 21 -13.32 -9.75 0.95
CA ASN A 21 -12.59 -11.03 1.06
C ASN A 21 -11.15 -10.99 0.53
N GLY A 22 -10.49 -9.83 0.51
CA GLY A 22 -9.14 -9.67 -0.03
C GLY A 22 -8.11 -10.60 0.60
N LEU A 23 -8.18 -10.84 1.91
CA LEU A 23 -7.22 -11.75 2.57
C LEU A 23 -7.53 -13.20 2.22
N THR A 24 -8.82 -13.55 2.14
CA THR A 24 -9.25 -14.88 1.70
C THR A 24 -8.78 -15.17 0.28
N ILE A 25 -8.94 -14.22 -0.65
CA ILE A 25 -8.46 -14.34 -2.04
C ILE A 25 -6.93 -14.49 -2.06
N LEU A 26 -6.21 -13.64 -1.32
CA LEU A 26 -4.75 -13.69 -1.24
C LEU A 26 -4.25 -15.04 -0.69
N LYS A 27 -4.86 -15.58 0.36
CA LYS A 27 -4.47 -16.86 0.96
C LYS A 27 -4.81 -18.06 0.06
N SER A 28 -5.97 -18.05 -0.60
CA SER A 28 -6.47 -19.19 -1.38
C SER A 28 -5.98 -19.24 -2.82
N ARG A 29 -6.01 -18.12 -3.54
CA ARG A 29 -5.63 -18.03 -4.97
C ARG A 29 -4.19 -17.63 -5.18
N HIS A 30 -3.58 -16.97 -4.20
CA HIS A 30 -2.19 -16.50 -4.28
C HIS A 30 -1.32 -16.91 -3.08
N PRO A 31 -1.35 -18.19 -2.64
CA PRO A 31 -0.67 -18.63 -1.41
C PRO A 31 0.84 -18.34 -1.41
N ASP A 32 1.51 -18.43 -2.56
CA ASP A 32 2.92 -18.09 -2.67
C ASP A 32 3.19 -16.60 -2.46
N ARG A 33 2.29 -15.72 -2.93
CA ARG A 33 2.44 -14.27 -2.73
C ARG A 33 2.22 -13.93 -1.26
N TRP A 34 1.23 -14.57 -0.63
CA TRP A 34 1.04 -14.44 0.81
C TRP A 34 2.27 -14.91 1.59
N LYS A 35 2.84 -16.06 1.24
CA LYS A 35 4.08 -16.56 1.86
C LYS A 35 5.24 -15.58 1.73
N GLU A 36 5.39 -14.92 0.59
CA GLU A 36 6.41 -13.89 0.39
C GLU A 36 6.14 -12.62 1.21
N ILE A 37 4.90 -12.14 1.26
CA ILE A 37 4.49 -11.01 2.09
C ILE A 37 4.82 -11.31 3.56
N LYS A 38 4.38 -12.47 4.08
CA LYS A 38 4.72 -12.89 5.45
C LYS A 38 6.21 -12.95 5.69
N PHE A 39 6.97 -13.54 4.76
CA PHE A 39 8.43 -13.58 4.90
C PHE A 39 9.02 -12.17 5.01
N VAL A 40 8.56 -11.22 4.19
CA VAL A 40 9.06 -9.84 4.24
C VAL A 40 8.68 -9.17 5.55
N LEU A 41 7.41 -9.22 5.95
CA LEU A 41 6.91 -8.62 7.18
C LEU A 41 7.63 -9.18 8.40
N SER A 42 7.80 -10.50 8.49
CA SER A 42 8.47 -11.10 9.64
C SER A 42 9.95 -10.79 9.77
N ASN A 43 10.61 -10.44 8.67
CA ASN A 43 11.99 -9.99 8.66
C ASN A 43 12.13 -8.46 8.68
N PHE A 44 11.01 -7.73 8.73
CA PHE A 44 11.00 -6.29 8.85
C PHE A 44 10.87 -5.89 10.33
N ARG A 45 11.73 -4.97 10.77
CA ARG A 45 11.59 -4.27 12.04
C ARG A 45 11.48 -2.78 11.79
N LEU A 46 10.71 -2.05 12.59
CA LEU A 46 10.63 -0.60 12.52
C LEU A 46 11.77 -0.02 13.36
N LEU A 47 12.75 0.64 12.73
CA LEU A 47 13.97 1.05 13.42
C LEU A 47 13.84 2.46 14.00
N TYR A 48 14.33 2.67 15.23
CA TYR A 48 14.46 4.00 15.83
C TYR A 48 15.18 4.97 14.90
N SER A 49 16.31 4.55 14.33
CA SER A 49 17.13 5.38 13.45
C SER A 49 16.35 5.92 12.25
N GLU A 50 15.40 5.17 11.69
CA GLU A 50 14.59 5.58 10.54
C GLU A 50 13.41 6.47 10.96
N VAL A 51 12.80 6.16 12.10
CA VAL A 51 11.69 6.93 12.66
C VAL A 51 12.16 8.29 13.19
N ALA A 52 13.35 8.34 13.79
CA ALA A 52 13.91 9.55 14.39
C ALA A 52 14.64 10.45 13.38
N SER A 53 15.24 9.90 12.30
CA SER A 53 15.94 10.68 11.26
C SER A 53 15.05 11.79 10.66
N SER A 54 15.67 12.86 10.19
CA SER A 54 15.03 13.88 9.36
C SER A 54 14.41 13.29 8.08
N GLY A 55 13.30 13.90 7.64
CA GLY A 55 12.66 13.55 6.37
C GLY A 55 13.33 14.21 5.16
N GLY A 56 12.82 13.90 3.97
CA GLY A 56 13.30 14.43 2.69
C GLY A 56 13.16 13.37 1.59
N GLY A 57 12.11 13.48 0.76
CA GLY A 57 11.76 12.46 -0.22
C GLY A 57 11.09 11.22 0.41
N LYS A 58 11.21 10.06 -0.27
CA LYS A 58 10.63 8.78 0.17
C LYS A 58 11.26 8.33 1.49
N SER A 59 10.45 7.93 2.48
CA SER A 59 10.92 7.53 3.82
C SER A 59 11.92 6.37 3.77
N LYS A 60 12.93 6.36 4.65
CA LYS A 60 13.86 5.23 4.83
C LYS A 60 13.11 3.92 5.14
N VAL A 61 12.04 4.02 5.92
CA VAL A 61 11.13 2.91 6.26
C VAL A 61 10.56 2.29 4.98
N THR A 62 9.99 3.13 4.10
CA THR A 62 9.42 2.71 2.82
C THR A 62 10.50 2.12 1.92
N GLN A 63 11.63 2.81 1.73
CA GLN A 63 12.73 2.34 0.88
C GLN A 63 13.25 0.95 1.30
N ARG A 64 13.41 0.72 2.61
CA ARG A 64 13.88 -0.58 3.12
C ARG A 64 12.84 -1.67 2.93
N LEU A 65 11.56 -1.37 3.18
CA LEU A 65 10.48 -2.33 2.97
C LEU A 65 10.36 -2.71 1.49
N GLU A 66 10.36 -1.74 0.57
CA GLU A 66 10.40 -1.98 -0.87
C GLU A 66 11.60 -2.84 -1.27
N LYS A 67 12.80 -2.56 -0.72
CA LYS A 67 14.00 -3.34 -1.01
C LYS A 67 13.84 -4.82 -0.61
N LEU A 68 13.17 -5.12 0.50
CA LEU A 68 12.88 -6.50 0.90
C LEU A 68 11.93 -7.20 -0.07
N PHE A 69 10.89 -6.50 -0.53
CA PHE A 69 9.98 -7.01 -1.57
C PHE A 69 10.68 -7.18 -2.93
N LYS A 70 11.52 -6.22 -3.34
CA LYS A 70 12.31 -6.28 -4.58
C LYS A 70 13.26 -7.48 -4.60
N LYS A 71 13.86 -7.83 -3.46
CA LYS A 71 14.64 -9.09 -3.31
C LYS A 71 13.81 -10.36 -3.51
N LYS A 72 12.49 -10.29 -3.33
CA LYS A 72 11.55 -11.37 -3.65
C LYS A 72 11.00 -11.25 -5.08
N GLY A 73 11.50 -10.34 -5.92
CA GLY A 73 11.07 -10.20 -7.32
C GLY A 73 9.75 -9.43 -7.50
N TRP A 74 9.35 -8.64 -6.52
CA TRP A 74 8.32 -7.60 -6.70
C TRP A 74 8.94 -6.39 -7.37
N ARG A 75 8.18 -5.67 -8.21
CA ARG A 75 8.67 -4.52 -8.96
C ARG A 75 7.63 -3.40 -9.00
N GLY A 76 8.08 -2.15 -9.00
CA GLY A 76 7.21 -1.03 -9.33
C GLY A 76 6.77 -1.13 -10.79
N VAL A 77 5.54 -0.71 -11.07
CA VAL A 77 4.99 -0.70 -12.44
C VAL A 77 4.19 0.57 -12.67
N GLU A 78 4.36 1.16 -13.84
CA GLU A 78 3.47 2.20 -14.36
C GLU A 78 2.43 1.55 -15.27
N VAL A 79 1.20 2.07 -15.24
CA VAL A 79 0.12 1.56 -16.09
C VAL A 79 -0.38 2.68 -17.00
N GLU A 80 -0.31 2.40 -18.31
CA GLU A 80 -0.87 3.24 -19.34
C GLU A 80 -2.15 2.60 -19.88
N HIS A 81 -3.20 3.40 -20.02
CA HIS A 81 -4.46 2.97 -20.62
C HIS A 81 -4.82 3.82 -21.82
N SER A 82 -5.15 3.15 -22.93
CA SER A 82 -5.65 3.76 -24.15
C SER A 82 -7.05 3.23 -24.47
N SER A 83 -8.03 4.12 -24.54
CA SER A 83 -9.42 3.79 -24.83
C SER A 83 -9.97 4.53 -26.05
N VAL A 84 -10.91 3.89 -26.75
CA VAL A 84 -11.66 4.52 -27.84
C VAL A 84 -13.15 4.26 -27.66
N ILE A 85 -13.85 5.28 -27.20
CA ILE A 85 -15.31 5.25 -27.05
C ILE A 85 -15.94 5.69 -28.37
N ARG A 86 -16.90 4.90 -28.87
CA ARG A 86 -17.68 5.23 -30.07
C ARG A 86 -19.15 5.29 -29.70
N ILE A 87 -19.78 6.42 -30.02
CA ILE A 87 -21.22 6.64 -29.82
C ILE A 87 -21.88 6.58 -31.20
N GLY A 88 -22.86 5.69 -31.37
CA GLY A 88 -23.39 5.33 -32.68
C GLY A 88 -24.54 4.34 -32.59
N LYS A 89 -25.04 3.88 -33.75
CA LYS A 89 -26.05 2.82 -33.90
C LYS A 89 -25.54 1.72 -34.82
N ASN A 90 -26.15 0.54 -34.71
CA ASN A 90 -25.93 -0.57 -35.64
C ASN A 90 -24.47 -1.04 -35.74
N PHE A 91 -23.70 -1.02 -34.65
CA PHE A 91 -22.26 -1.32 -34.64
C PHE A 91 -21.87 -2.66 -35.30
N ASN A 92 -22.80 -3.62 -35.36
CA ASN A 92 -22.62 -4.96 -35.92
C ASN A 92 -23.44 -5.21 -37.21
N LYS A 93 -23.98 -4.16 -37.85
CA LYS A 93 -24.75 -4.28 -39.09
C LYS A 93 -24.11 -3.47 -40.22
N LYS A 94 -24.47 -3.78 -41.47
CA LYS A 94 -23.97 -3.07 -42.66
C LYS A 94 -24.28 -1.57 -42.65
N ASN A 95 -25.40 -1.16 -42.07
CA ASN A 95 -25.82 0.24 -41.90
C ASN A 95 -25.34 0.86 -40.58
N LYS A 96 -24.11 0.55 -40.16
CA LYS A 96 -23.46 1.12 -38.99
C LYS A 96 -23.32 2.63 -39.13
N VAL A 97 -23.69 3.36 -38.09
CA VAL A 97 -23.50 4.82 -38.00
C VAL A 97 -22.75 5.14 -36.73
N VAL A 98 -21.69 5.94 -36.82
CA VAL A 98 -20.94 6.46 -35.66
C VAL A 98 -21.12 7.97 -35.65
N TYR A 99 -21.78 8.48 -34.61
CA TYR A 99 -22.02 9.91 -34.42
C TYR A 99 -20.81 10.61 -33.80
N LYS A 100 -20.12 9.94 -32.86
CA LYS A 100 -18.98 10.52 -32.15
C LYS A 100 -17.94 9.45 -31.84
N ARG A 101 -16.67 9.82 -31.98
CA ARG A 101 -15.51 9.03 -31.52
C ARG A 101 -14.73 9.87 -30.51
N ILE A 102 -14.44 9.28 -29.37
CA ILE A 102 -13.62 9.87 -28.32
C ILE A 102 -12.44 8.94 -28.11
N LYS A 103 -11.22 9.48 -28.17
CA LYS A 103 -10.00 8.78 -27.77
C LYS A 103 -9.57 9.36 -26.43
N GLY A 104 -9.25 8.49 -25.48
CA GLY A 104 -8.68 8.88 -24.20
C GLY A 104 -7.43 8.07 -23.95
N THR A 105 -6.36 8.76 -23.58
CA THR A 105 -5.15 8.15 -23.01
C THR A 105 -5.00 8.68 -21.60
N SER A 106 -4.73 7.80 -20.65
CA SER A 106 -4.47 8.18 -19.26
C SER A 106 -3.26 7.42 -18.77
N GLU A 107 -2.31 8.14 -18.18
CA GLU A 107 -1.27 7.57 -17.33
C GLU A 107 -1.87 7.44 -15.92
N THR A 108 -1.80 6.24 -15.34
CA THR A 108 -2.21 6.05 -13.95
C THR A 108 -1.06 6.36 -13.00
N HIS A 109 -1.36 6.40 -11.71
CA HIS A 109 -0.32 6.39 -10.68
C HIS A 109 0.57 5.13 -10.81
N GLU A 110 1.85 5.26 -10.48
CA GLU A 110 2.77 4.13 -10.36
C GLU A 110 2.32 3.25 -9.19
N LEU A 111 2.26 1.94 -9.40
CA LEU A 111 2.07 0.97 -8.34
C LEU A 111 3.42 0.61 -7.73
N ASP A 112 3.60 0.87 -6.43
CA ASP A 112 4.88 0.65 -5.71
C ASP A 112 5.46 -0.76 -5.93
N LEU A 113 4.61 -1.78 -5.85
CA LEU A 113 5.01 -3.18 -5.94
C LEU A 113 3.92 -4.03 -6.59
N PHE A 114 4.28 -4.72 -7.67
CA PHE A 114 3.42 -5.61 -8.42
C PHE A 114 4.11 -6.95 -8.67
N LYS A 115 3.35 -8.03 -8.51
CA LYS A 115 3.81 -9.37 -8.88
C LYS A 115 2.65 -10.27 -9.25
N LYS A 116 2.57 -10.64 -10.53
CA LYS A 116 1.43 -11.36 -11.10
C LYS A 116 0.14 -10.57 -10.78
N GLN A 117 -0.90 -11.19 -10.25
CA GLN A 117 -2.18 -10.52 -10.00
C GLN A 117 -2.31 -9.90 -8.60
N VAL A 118 -1.19 -9.54 -7.96
CA VAL A 118 -1.19 -8.88 -6.64
C VAL A 118 -0.43 -7.56 -6.72
N GLY A 119 -1.09 -6.49 -6.27
CA GLY A 119 -0.47 -5.17 -6.08
C GLY A 119 -0.29 -4.83 -4.61
N ILE A 120 0.77 -4.11 -4.27
CA ILE A 120 1.05 -3.60 -2.92
C ILE A 120 1.42 -2.12 -3.00
N GLU A 121 0.80 -1.31 -2.15
CA GLU A 121 1.16 0.08 -1.89
C GLU A 121 1.72 0.25 -0.47
N ILE A 122 2.79 1.02 -0.31
CA ILE A 122 3.42 1.28 0.99
C ILE A 122 3.23 2.74 1.41
N GLU A 123 2.26 2.95 2.28
CA GLU A 123 1.82 4.27 2.74
C GLU A 123 2.25 4.55 4.18
N TRP A 124 3.41 5.20 4.36
CA TRP A 124 4.00 5.40 5.69
C TRP A 124 3.59 6.68 6.40
N ASN A 125 3.83 7.84 5.77
CA ASN A 125 3.66 9.16 6.39
C ASN A 125 3.44 10.25 5.32
N ASN A 126 2.81 9.88 4.21
CA ASN A 126 2.46 10.80 3.14
C ASN A 126 1.23 11.62 3.52
N LYS A 127 0.89 12.65 2.75
CA LYS A 127 -0.37 13.40 2.93
C LYS A 127 -1.57 12.52 2.56
N HIS A 128 -2.77 12.83 3.06
CA HIS A 128 -3.97 11.97 2.86
C HIS A 128 -4.42 11.73 1.41
N GLN A 129 -4.03 12.58 0.45
CA GLN A 129 -4.47 12.44 -0.93
C GLN A 129 -3.99 11.15 -1.62
N PHE A 130 -3.09 10.40 -0.99
CA PHE A 130 -2.46 9.21 -1.57
C PHE A 130 -3.40 8.00 -1.51
N PHE A 131 -4.05 7.71 -0.37
CA PHE A 131 -4.97 6.56 -0.29
C PHE A 131 -6.09 6.58 -1.34
N SER A 132 -6.66 7.74 -1.65
CA SER A 132 -7.71 7.80 -2.70
C SER A 132 -7.17 7.42 -4.07
N ARG A 133 -5.92 7.81 -4.39
CA ARG A 133 -5.27 7.47 -5.67
C ARG A 133 -4.92 5.99 -5.73
N ASP A 134 -4.42 5.44 -4.64
CA ASP A 134 -4.09 4.01 -4.52
C ASP A 134 -5.34 3.14 -4.71
N LEU A 135 -6.46 3.53 -4.08
CA LEU A 135 -7.74 2.83 -4.20
C LEU A 135 -8.33 2.95 -5.61
N GLU A 136 -8.18 4.10 -6.27
CA GLU A 136 -8.58 4.30 -7.66
C GLU A 136 -7.76 3.42 -8.60
N LEU A 137 -6.43 3.41 -8.42
CA LEU A 137 -5.53 2.55 -9.19
C LEU A 137 -5.87 1.07 -9.00
N PHE A 138 -6.03 0.60 -7.76
CA PHE A 138 -6.42 -0.78 -7.51
C PHE A 138 -7.77 -1.15 -8.11
N SER A 139 -8.76 -0.26 -8.03
CA SER A 139 -10.08 -0.49 -8.63
C SER A 139 -9.98 -0.62 -10.14
N TYR A 140 -9.22 0.28 -10.78
CA TYR A 140 -8.95 0.22 -12.22
C TYR A 140 -8.26 -1.10 -12.61
N LEU A 141 -7.17 -1.47 -11.94
CA LEU A 141 -6.42 -2.68 -12.23
C LEU A 141 -7.23 -3.95 -12.00
N TYR A 142 -8.12 -3.94 -11.02
CA TYR A 142 -9.04 -5.04 -10.76
C TYR A 142 -10.11 -5.17 -11.85
N GLU A 143 -10.69 -4.06 -12.30
CA GLU A 143 -11.73 -4.03 -13.34
C GLU A 143 -11.22 -4.51 -14.71
N VAL A 144 -9.94 -4.31 -14.99
CA VAL A 144 -9.27 -4.84 -16.20
C VAL A 144 -8.60 -6.20 -15.98
N GLU A 145 -8.87 -6.86 -14.85
CA GLU A 145 -8.36 -8.19 -14.48
C GLU A 145 -6.82 -8.29 -14.37
N ALA A 146 -6.14 -7.15 -14.22
CA ALA A 146 -4.69 -7.10 -14.04
C ALA A 146 -4.26 -7.52 -12.62
N ILE A 147 -5.08 -7.23 -11.60
CA ILE A 147 -4.92 -7.74 -10.24
C ILE A 147 -6.22 -8.38 -9.73
N GLU A 148 -6.11 -9.33 -8.81
CA GLU A 148 -7.26 -9.90 -8.08
C GLU A 148 -7.33 -9.38 -6.63
N VAL A 149 -6.22 -8.84 -6.10
CA VAL A 149 -6.15 -8.28 -4.74
C VAL A 149 -5.10 -7.16 -4.65
N GLY A 150 -5.47 -6.07 -3.99
CA GLY A 150 -4.57 -5.01 -3.55
C GLY A 150 -4.20 -5.14 -2.06
N VAL A 151 -2.96 -4.83 -1.71
CA VAL A 151 -2.49 -4.80 -0.31
C VAL A 151 -2.00 -3.40 -0.01
N ILE A 152 -2.46 -2.80 1.09
CA ILE A 152 -1.95 -1.52 1.56
C ILE A 152 -1.20 -1.77 2.85
N ILE A 153 0.10 -1.53 2.85
CA ILE A 153 0.93 -1.54 4.06
C ILE A 153 1.04 -0.12 4.55
N THR A 154 0.56 0.14 5.76
CA THR A 154 0.55 1.50 6.33
C THR A 154 0.93 1.50 7.80
N ARG A 155 1.01 2.69 8.39
CA ARG A 155 1.30 2.90 9.81
C ARG A 155 0.02 2.71 10.64
N HIS A 156 0.06 1.90 11.71
CA HIS A 156 -1.04 1.81 12.67
C HIS A 156 -1.11 3.06 13.56
N HIS A 157 -2.30 3.43 14.04
CA HIS A 157 -2.49 4.61 14.89
C HIS A 157 -1.71 4.50 16.21
N ASP A 158 -1.57 3.29 16.77
CA ASP A 158 -0.85 3.06 18.04
C ASP A 158 0.59 3.55 18.03
N LEU A 159 1.23 3.62 16.86
CA LEU A 159 2.58 4.17 16.74
C LEU A 159 2.67 5.64 17.14
N GLU A 160 1.56 6.38 17.19
CA GLU A 160 1.54 7.73 17.74
C GLU A 160 1.93 7.74 19.22
N HIS A 161 1.46 6.77 20.01
CA HIS A 161 1.83 6.62 21.42
C HIS A 161 3.33 6.32 21.53
N LEU A 162 3.85 5.41 20.71
CA LEU A 162 5.28 5.12 20.64
C LEU A 162 6.08 6.40 20.34
N PHE A 163 5.73 7.16 19.30
CA PHE A 163 6.50 8.34 18.91
C PHE A 163 6.51 9.43 19.98
N LYS A 164 5.42 9.57 20.75
CA LYS A 164 5.37 10.45 21.93
C LYS A 164 6.31 9.96 23.03
N ARG A 165 6.33 8.65 23.32
CA ARG A 165 7.22 8.04 24.34
C ARG A 165 8.70 8.09 23.96
N LEU A 166 9.03 8.05 22.67
CA LEU A 166 10.41 8.16 22.19
C LEU A 166 11.04 9.55 22.42
N GLY A 167 10.22 10.58 22.68
CA GLY A 167 10.70 11.93 22.98
C GLY A 167 11.35 12.61 21.78
N VAL A 168 12.58 13.10 21.97
CA VAL A 168 13.33 13.84 20.95
C VAL A 168 14.28 12.94 20.15
N SER A 169 14.51 13.30 18.89
CA SER A 169 15.48 12.59 18.05
C SER A 169 16.91 12.82 18.57
N THR A 170 17.64 11.73 18.75
CA THR A 170 19.07 11.74 19.07
C THR A 170 19.94 11.51 17.83
N VAL A 171 19.32 11.27 16.67
CA VAL A 171 20.02 11.06 15.41
C VAL A 171 20.76 12.33 15.02
N ASN A 172 22.03 12.20 14.63
CA ASN A 172 22.89 13.33 14.30
C ASN A 172 22.59 13.91 12.91
N ASP A 173 21.39 14.46 12.72
CA ASP A 173 20.96 15.17 11.52
C ASP A 173 20.04 16.36 11.87
N LYS A 174 19.32 16.92 10.87
CA LYS A 174 18.42 18.08 11.05
C LYS A 174 17.24 17.83 12.02
N SER A 175 17.01 16.59 12.44
CA SER A 175 16.01 16.21 13.44
C SER A 175 16.52 16.28 14.87
N LYS A 176 17.84 16.34 15.10
CA LYS A 176 18.43 16.28 16.44
C LYS A 176 17.78 17.29 17.38
N GLY A 177 17.32 16.83 18.53
CA GLY A 177 16.66 17.64 19.56
C GLY A 177 15.20 18.02 19.26
N LYS A 178 14.64 17.64 18.11
CA LYS A 178 13.22 17.85 17.79
C LYS A 178 12.37 16.67 18.27
N PRO A 179 11.13 16.91 18.74
CA PRO A 179 10.21 15.82 19.06
C PRO A 179 9.97 14.92 17.85
N ILE A 180 10.06 13.60 18.05
CA ILE A 180 9.83 12.63 16.98
C ILE A 180 8.37 12.66 16.52
N ALA A 181 7.44 12.82 17.48
CA ALA A 181 6.01 12.87 17.22
C ALA A 181 5.58 13.98 16.24
N ASP A 182 6.31 15.11 16.18
CA ASP A 182 6.00 16.23 15.28
C ASP A 182 6.02 15.84 13.80
N LYS A 183 6.74 14.76 13.45
CA LYS A 183 6.78 14.22 12.09
C LYS A 183 5.50 13.48 11.70
N TYR A 184 4.74 12.98 12.66
CA TYR A 184 3.69 11.97 12.47
C TYR A 184 2.31 12.49 12.88
N GLY A 185 2.01 13.74 12.49
CA GLY A 185 0.76 14.40 12.87
C GLY A 185 -0.49 13.81 12.20
N GLU A 186 -1.65 14.27 12.63
CA GLU A 186 -2.96 13.85 12.14
C GLU A 186 -3.20 14.10 10.64
N THR A 187 -2.34 14.83 9.94
CA THR A 187 -2.44 15.06 8.50
C THR A 187 -1.75 13.97 7.65
N THR A 188 -1.18 12.95 8.29
CA THR A 188 -0.41 11.88 7.65
C THR A 188 -1.16 10.55 7.55
N THR A 189 -0.84 9.76 6.53
CA THR A 189 -1.44 8.44 6.28
C THR A 189 -1.28 7.51 7.49
N GLN A 190 -2.38 6.89 7.90
CA GLN A 190 -2.45 5.89 8.97
C GLN A 190 -3.72 5.04 8.82
N THR A 191 -3.74 3.86 9.44
CA THR A 191 -4.83 2.87 9.32
C THR A 191 -6.22 3.46 9.51
N ASP A 192 -6.46 4.24 10.57
CA ASP A 192 -7.80 4.80 10.86
C ASP A 192 -8.39 5.64 9.72
N LYS A 193 -7.52 6.32 8.97
CA LYS A 193 -7.96 7.18 7.87
C LYS A 193 -8.27 6.38 6.62
N LEU A 194 -7.43 5.38 6.35
CA LEU A 194 -7.74 4.41 5.31
C LEU A 194 -9.06 3.70 5.63
N GLU A 195 -9.27 3.25 6.87
CA GLU A 195 -10.50 2.59 7.28
C GLU A 195 -11.74 3.50 7.17
N LYS A 196 -11.63 4.79 7.53
CA LYS A 196 -12.69 5.78 7.29
C LYS A 196 -13.01 5.91 5.80
N LEU A 197 -11.99 5.92 4.93
CA LEU A 197 -12.18 5.99 3.48
C LEU A 197 -12.82 4.70 2.94
N LEU A 198 -12.37 3.52 3.40
CA LEU A 198 -12.92 2.23 3.01
C LEU A 198 -14.40 2.09 3.41
N LYS A 199 -14.85 2.74 4.50
CA LYS A 199 -16.28 2.79 4.87
C LYS A 199 -17.14 3.54 3.85
N THR A 200 -16.57 4.40 3.00
CA THR A 200 -17.31 5.07 1.92
C THR A 200 -17.66 4.13 0.76
N ASN A 201 -17.05 2.95 0.70
CA ASN A 201 -17.27 1.91 -0.31
C ASN A 201 -17.07 2.39 -1.76
N ARG A 202 -16.21 3.40 -1.98
CA ARG A 202 -15.86 3.94 -3.31
C ARG A 202 -14.62 3.24 -3.92
N PHE A 203 -14.58 1.92 -3.83
CA PHE A 203 -13.54 1.09 -4.45
C PHE A 203 -14.13 -0.28 -4.82
N THR A 204 -13.61 -0.91 -5.86
CA THR A 204 -14.11 -2.20 -6.37
C THR A 204 -13.20 -3.37 -6.02
N CYS A 205 -11.89 -3.15 -5.98
CA CYS A 205 -10.87 -4.16 -5.72
C CYS A 205 -10.98 -4.81 -4.32
N PRO A 206 -10.81 -6.14 -4.18
CA PRO A 206 -10.55 -6.79 -2.90
C PRO A 206 -9.26 -6.30 -2.26
N LEU A 207 -9.28 -6.00 -0.96
CA LEU A 207 -8.16 -5.37 -0.27
C LEU A 207 -7.75 -6.08 1.01
N VAL A 208 -6.44 -6.05 1.28
CA VAL A 208 -5.83 -6.35 2.57
C VAL A 208 -5.15 -5.10 3.10
N VAL A 209 -5.46 -4.69 4.33
CA VAL A 209 -4.80 -3.61 5.05
C VAL A 209 -3.86 -4.23 6.07
N ILE A 210 -2.60 -3.82 6.03
CA ILE A 210 -1.55 -4.24 6.95
C ILE A 210 -1.01 -3.02 7.68
N GLY A 211 -1.39 -2.84 8.93
CA GLY A 211 -0.88 -1.78 9.80
C GLY A 211 0.37 -2.22 10.54
N ILE A 212 1.47 -1.49 10.36
CA ILE A 212 2.69 -1.62 11.15
C ILE A 212 2.40 -1.13 12.58
N THR A 213 2.56 -1.97 13.59
CA THR A 213 2.36 -1.64 15.01
C THR A 213 3.69 -1.41 15.73
N GLU A 214 3.62 -1.06 17.02
CA GLU A 214 4.80 -0.93 17.87
C GLU A 214 5.47 -2.28 18.19
N ASP A 215 4.81 -3.42 17.97
CA ASP A 215 5.32 -4.75 18.31
C ASP A 215 6.55 -5.15 17.50
N ILE A 216 6.74 -4.53 16.33
CA ILE A 216 7.93 -4.76 15.49
C ILE A 216 9.00 -3.66 15.64
N PHE A 217 8.79 -2.71 16.55
CA PHE A 217 9.73 -1.61 16.77
C PHE A 217 11.01 -2.09 17.44
N THR A 218 12.14 -1.46 17.08
CA THR A 218 13.42 -1.74 17.72
C THR A 218 14.39 -0.56 17.67
N TYR A 219 15.32 -0.52 18.63
CA TYR A 219 16.37 0.49 18.71
C TYR A 219 17.61 0.17 17.87
N TRP A 220 17.79 -1.10 17.48
CA TRP A 220 18.97 -1.58 16.74
C TRP A 220 19.04 -1.08 15.29
#